data_AF-A0A2H6ICQ8-F1
#
_entry.id   AF-A0A2H6ICQ8-F1
#
_cell.length_a   1.000
_cell.length_b   1.000
_cell.length_c   1.000
_cell.angle_alpha   90.00
_cell.angle_beta   90.00
_cell.angle_gamma   90.00
#
_symmetry.space_group_name_H-M   'P 1'
#
loop_
_entity.id
_entity.type
_entity.pdbx_description
1 polymer ?
#
loop_
_entity_poly.entity_id
_entity_poly.type
_entity_poly.pdbx_seq_one_letter_code
_entity_poly.pdbx_strand_id
1 'polypeptide(L)'
;MEKINPEETLVIVTADHSHVFTMAGYPTRGNDILGKVIGNDSRGEPLTDYATDSNGLPYTTLGYANGPGYIPGDRPDLTSVDTAAPDYRQEATIPKRSETHAGEDVAIYAGGPGASLLHGVQEQNVIYHIIAEALKKTGHVEHSGEHGKGRR
;
A
#
# COMPACT_ATOMS: atom_id res chain seq x y z
N MET A 1 3.13 -13.12 -13.91
CA MET A 1 3.08 -13.19 -15.38
C MET A 1 3.08 -14.62 -15.93
N GLU A 2 3.56 -15.62 -15.18
CA GLU A 2 3.73 -17.01 -15.67
C GLU A 2 2.45 -17.72 -16.15
N LYS A 3 1.26 -17.22 -15.81
CA LYS A 3 -0.04 -17.84 -16.15
C LYS A 3 -0.81 -17.14 -17.28
N ILE A 4 -0.26 -16.07 -17.87
CA ILE A 4 -0.95 -15.25 -18.87
C ILE A 4 -0.04 -14.94 -20.05
N ASN A 5 -0.62 -14.62 -21.21
CA ASN A 5 0.12 -14.02 -22.32
C ASN A 5 0.17 -12.49 -22.12
N PRO A 6 1.34 -11.89 -21.83
CA PRO A 6 1.45 -10.45 -21.63
C PRO A 6 1.21 -9.62 -22.89
N GLU A 7 1.24 -10.21 -24.09
CA GLU A 7 0.89 -9.52 -25.35
C GLU A 7 -0.62 -9.39 -25.56
N GLU A 8 -1.41 -10.14 -24.78
CA GLU A 8 -2.87 -10.22 -24.94
C GLU A 8 -3.62 -9.83 -23.66
N THR A 9 -2.90 -9.70 -22.54
CA THR A 9 -3.48 -9.50 -21.21
C THR A 9 -2.95 -8.21 -20.58
N LEU A 10 -3.86 -7.28 -20.32
CA LEU A 10 -3.60 -6.12 -19.46
C LEU A 10 -3.67 -6.56 -17.99
N VAL A 11 -2.58 -6.38 -17.24
CA VAL A 11 -2.53 -6.56 -15.80
C VAL A 11 -2.43 -5.19 -15.15
N ILE A 12 -3.33 -4.91 -14.20
CA ILE A 12 -3.33 -3.69 -13.39
C ILE A 12 -3.31 -4.10 -11.92
N VAL A 13 -2.48 -3.44 -11.12
CA VAL A 13 -2.45 -3.52 -9.67
C VAL A 13 -2.65 -2.11 -9.12
N THR A 14 -3.64 -1.93 -8.27
CA THR A 14 -3.94 -0.66 -7.59
C THR A 14 -4.67 -0.94 -6.28
N ALA A 15 -5.01 0.12 -5.55
CA ALA A 15 -5.85 0.08 -4.37
C ALA A 15 -7.13 0.90 -4.60
N ASP A 16 -8.18 0.59 -3.85
CA ASP A 16 -9.39 1.40 -3.80
C ASP A 16 -9.20 2.66 -2.94
N HIS A 17 -8.40 2.57 -1.87
CA HIS A 17 -7.94 3.68 -1.04
C HIS A 17 -6.69 3.30 -0.23
N SER A 18 -6.12 4.26 0.50
CA SER A 18 -5.04 4.00 1.46
C SER A 18 -5.57 3.94 2.91
N HIS A 19 -4.66 3.97 3.87
CA HIS A 19 -4.88 3.93 5.31
C HIS A 19 -3.98 4.98 5.98
N VAL A 20 -4.33 5.46 7.18
CA VAL A 20 -3.53 6.46 7.93
C VAL A 20 -2.27 5.87 8.55
N PHE A 21 -1.65 4.96 7.82
CA PHE A 21 -0.44 4.23 8.09
C PHE A 21 0.78 5.12 7.88
N THR A 22 1.77 5.01 8.75
CA THR A 22 3.03 5.72 8.64
C THR A 22 4.21 4.78 8.79
N MET A 23 5.27 5.08 8.04
CA MET A 23 6.60 4.51 8.23
C MET A 23 7.51 5.59 8.81
N ALA A 24 7.83 5.46 10.09
CA ALA A 24 8.74 6.35 10.78
C ALA A 24 10.20 6.11 10.36
N GLY A 25 11.01 7.17 10.45
CA GLY A 25 12.46 7.14 10.29
C GLY A 25 13.17 7.17 11.65
N TYR A 26 14.41 6.67 11.77
CA TYR A 26 15.34 6.28 10.70
C TYR A 26 15.89 4.86 10.91
N PRO A 27 15.12 3.79 10.64
CA PRO A 27 15.58 2.43 10.81
C PRO A 27 16.74 2.11 9.86
N THR A 28 17.72 1.37 10.36
CA THR A 28 18.83 0.84 9.57
C THR A 28 18.30 -0.11 8.51
N ARG A 29 19.04 -0.25 7.41
CA ARG A 29 18.67 -1.16 6.33
C ARG A 29 18.70 -2.60 6.86
N GLY A 30 17.59 -3.32 6.68
CA GLY A 30 17.45 -4.69 7.18
C GLY A 30 16.88 -4.78 8.60
N ASN A 31 16.56 -3.65 9.25
CA ASN A 31 15.69 -3.64 10.43
C ASN A 31 14.37 -4.33 10.10
N ASP A 32 13.84 -5.12 11.02
CA ASP A 32 12.51 -5.71 10.86
C ASP A 32 11.48 -4.59 10.71
N ILE A 33 10.65 -4.69 9.67
CA ILE A 33 9.61 -3.69 9.40
C ILE A 33 8.59 -3.63 10.53
N LEU A 34 8.32 -4.73 11.22
CA LEU A 34 7.43 -4.78 12.40
C LEU A 34 8.16 -4.46 13.72
N GLY A 35 9.47 -4.25 13.63
CA GLY A 35 10.35 -4.06 14.77
C GLY A 35 10.36 -2.64 15.33
N LYS A 36 10.95 -2.54 16.52
CA LYS A 36 11.47 -1.29 17.06
C LYS A 36 12.60 -0.76 16.18
N VAL A 37 12.75 0.56 16.13
CA VAL A 37 13.74 1.22 15.27
C VAL A 37 15.15 1.00 15.83
N ILE A 38 16.06 0.46 15.03
CA ILE A 38 17.50 0.53 15.24
C ILE A 38 18.07 1.57 14.29
N GLY A 39 18.73 2.61 14.80
CA GLY A 39 19.35 3.65 13.98
C GLY A 39 20.72 3.26 13.42
N ASN A 40 21.41 4.23 12.83
CA ASN A 40 22.80 4.09 12.37
C ASN A 40 23.76 4.97 13.18
N ASP A 41 25.02 4.53 13.30
CA ASP A 41 26.14 5.36 13.75
C ASP A 41 26.58 6.37 12.66
N SER A 42 27.59 7.19 12.96
CA SER A 42 28.10 8.21 12.03
C SER A 42 28.74 7.64 10.76
N ARG A 43 29.02 6.33 10.71
CA ARG A 43 29.56 5.62 9.55
C ARG A 43 28.46 4.89 8.77
N GLY A 44 27.21 4.94 9.22
CA GLY A 44 26.08 4.27 8.59
C GLY A 44 25.89 2.82 9.05
N GLU A 45 26.61 2.38 10.09
CA GLU A 45 26.49 1.02 10.62
C GLU A 45 25.36 0.94 11.67
N PRO A 46 24.62 -0.18 11.77
CA PRO A 46 23.57 -0.35 12.77
C PRO A 46 24.06 -0.10 14.20
N LEU A 47 23.26 0.63 14.97
CA LEU A 47 23.43 0.73 16.42
C LEU A 47 23.01 -0.59 17.11
N THR A 48 23.46 -0.80 18.34
CA THR A 48 23.03 -1.95 19.15
C THR A 48 21.74 -1.69 19.90
N ASP A 49 21.51 -0.44 20.31
CA ASP A 49 20.36 -0.05 21.10
C ASP A 49 19.21 0.46 20.22
N TYR A 50 17.99 0.35 20.72
CA TYR A 50 16.82 0.94 20.06
C TYR A 50 16.91 2.46 20.06
N ALA A 51 16.46 3.06 18.96
CA ALA A 51 16.17 4.49 18.92
C ALA A 51 14.99 4.78 19.85
N THR A 52 15.07 5.91 20.54
CA THR A 52 14.09 6.33 21.54
C THR A 52 13.49 7.70 21.19
N ASP A 53 12.28 7.95 21.70
CA ASP A 53 11.64 9.26 21.63
C ASP A 53 12.26 10.25 22.63
N SER A 54 11.70 11.46 22.75
CA SER A 54 12.17 12.47 23.70
C SER A 54 12.00 12.08 25.18
N ASN A 55 11.24 11.02 25.47
CA ASN A 55 11.03 10.48 26.81
C ASN A 55 11.94 9.27 27.10
N GLY A 56 12.80 8.88 26.15
CA GLY A 56 13.66 7.70 26.28
C GLY A 56 12.95 6.37 26.02
N LEU A 57 11.77 6.38 25.40
CA LEU A 57 10.99 5.17 25.12
C LEU A 57 11.22 4.68 23.68
N PRO A 58 11.51 3.38 23.45
CA PRO A 58 11.63 2.83 22.11
C PRO A 58 10.32 2.93 21.32
N TYR A 59 10.42 3.11 20.00
CA TYR A 59 9.27 3.18 19.09
C TYR A 59 9.41 2.26 17.89
N THR A 60 8.28 1.90 17.28
CA THR A 60 8.21 1.01 16.11
C THR A 60 8.45 1.77 14.81
N THR A 61 8.94 1.05 13.79
CA THR A 61 9.04 1.59 12.43
C THR A 61 7.67 1.95 11.87
N LEU A 62 6.63 1.19 12.20
CA LEU A 62 5.28 1.41 11.73
C LEU A 62 4.41 2.07 12.80
N GLY A 63 3.52 2.95 12.38
CA GLY A 63 2.52 3.58 13.23
C GLY A 63 1.25 3.92 12.46
N TYR A 64 0.26 4.45 13.18
CA TYR A 64 -0.97 4.96 12.58
C TYR A 64 -1.34 6.33 13.17
N ALA A 65 -1.99 7.20 12.38
CA ALA A 65 -2.49 8.47 12.91
C ALA A 65 -3.69 8.28 13.85
N ASN A 66 -4.50 7.24 13.65
CA ASN A 66 -5.63 6.92 14.51
C ASN A 66 -5.89 5.42 14.53
N GLY A 67 -6.60 4.93 15.54
CA GLY A 67 -6.97 3.53 15.60
C GLY A 67 -6.97 2.92 16.99
N PRO A 68 -7.13 1.60 17.07
CA PRO A 68 -7.27 0.87 18.32
C PRO A 68 -5.93 0.59 19.01
N GLY A 69 -4.81 0.99 18.40
CA GLY A 69 -3.47 0.94 19.01
C GLY A 69 -3.15 2.17 19.88
N TYR A 70 -4.09 3.11 20.03
CA TYR A 70 -3.96 4.18 21.02
C TYR A 70 -3.96 3.60 22.44
N ILE A 71 -3.03 4.07 23.27
CA ILE A 71 -2.89 3.66 24.67
C ILE A 71 -3.11 4.91 25.53
N PRO A 72 -4.10 4.88 26.46
CA PRO A 72 -4.42 6.05 27.28
C PRO A 72 -3.33 6.30 28.34
N GLY A 73 -3.08 7.57 28.63
CA GLY A 73 -2.08 8.00 29.61
C GLY A 73 -0.70 8.21 28.97
N ASP A 74 0.34 7.90 29.72
CA ASP A 74 1.71 7.97 29.22
C ASP A 74 1.97 6.85 28.20
N ARG A 75 2.80 7.17 27.20
CA ARG A 75 3.25 6.20 26.20
C ARG A 75 3.93 5.01 26.92
N PRO A 76 3.64 3.75 26.55
CA PRO A 76 4.26 2.60 27.19
C PRO A 76 5.73 2.43 26.75
N ASP A 77 6.52 1.79 27.60
CA ASP A 77 7.84 1.29 27.22
C ASP A 77 7.72 0.00 26.40
N LEU A 78 8.21 0.03 25.16
CA LEU A 78 8.17 -1.10 24.23
C LEU A 78 9.39 -2.01 24.33
N THR A 79 10.36 -1.73 25.21
CA THR A 79 11.65 -2.46 25.31
C THR A 79 11.45 -3.98 25.37
N SER A 80 10.51 -4.45 26.19
CA SER A 80 10.21 -5.88 26.36
C SER A 80 8.94 -6.34 25.63
N VAL A 81 8.35 -5.48 24.81
CA VAL A 81 7.13 -5.80 24.04
C VAL A 81 7.53 -6.46 22.72
N ASP A 82 6.91 -7.60 22.40
CA ASP A 82 7.01 -8.20 21.08
C ASP A 82 6.11 -7.44 20.09
N THR A 83 6.73 -6.53 19.34
CA THR A 83 6.02 -5.69 18.36
C THR A 83 5.77 -6.41 17.03
N ALA A 84 6.35 -7.60 16.84
CA ALA A 84 6.15 -8.44 15.66
C ALA A 84 5.04 -9.49 15.87
N ALA A 85 4.46 -9.57 17.06
CA ALA A 85 3.34 -10.45 17.35
C ALA A 85 2.18 -10.17 16.36
N PRO A 86 1.52 -11.21 15.81
CA PRO A 86 0.47 -11.04 14.79
C PRO A 86 -0.73 -10.18 15.23
N ASP A 87 -0.96 -10.07 16.53
CA ASP A 87 -2.03 -9.30 17.16
C ASP A 87 -1.55 -7.99 17.81
N TYR A 88 -0.25 -7.65 17.68
CA TYR A 88 0.26 -6.36 18.12
C TYR A 88 -0.38 -5.25 17.29
N ARG A 89 -0.96 -4.27 17.99
CA ARG A 89 -1.55 -3.07 17.37
C ARG A 89 -0.52 -1.95 17.46
N GLN A 90 0.01 -1.53 16.33
CA GLN A 90 0.94 -0.41 16.27
C GLN A 90 0.32 0.83 16.90
N GLU A 91 1.16 1.63 17.55
CA GLU A 91 0.72 2.80 18.30
C GLU A 91 -0.01 3.80 17.39
N ALA A 92 -1.06 4.41 17.94
CA ALA A 92 -1.84 5.44 17.28
C ALA A 92 -2.00 6.68 18.15
N THR A 93 -2.09 7.86 17.54
CA THR A 93 -2.19 9.13 18.28
C THR A 93 -3.62 9.52 18.63
N ILE A 94 -4.61 9.15 17.81
CA ILE A 94 -6.03 9.44 18.04
C ILE A 94 -6.81 8.15 18.37
N PRO A 95 -7.49 8.06 19.52
CA PRO A 95 -8.23 6.86 19.93
C PRO A 95 -9.42 6.59 19.04
N LYS A 96 -9.45 5.42 18.40
CA LYS A 96 -10.62 4.92 17.68
C LYS A 96 -10.78 3.41 17.83
N ARG A 97 -12.01 2.91 17.74
CA ARG A 97 -12.27 1.46 17.70
C ARG A 97 -11.71 0.77 16.45
N SER A 98 -11.58 1.53 15.36
CA SER A 98 -11.07 1.12 14.06
C SER A 98 -10.27 2.28 13.52
N GLU A 99 -9.14 1.96 12.91
CA GLU A 99 -8.40 2.89 12.08
C GLU A 99 -9.27 3.34 10.87
N THR A 100 -8.96 4.51 10.31
CA THR A 100 -9.66 5.08 9.15
C THR A 100 -8.86 4.95 7.87
N HIS A 101 -9.54 4.82 6.74
CA HIS A 101 -8.92 5.01 5.43
C HIS A 101 -8.25 6.38 5.33
N ALA A 102 -7.28 6.49 4.42
CA ALA A 102 -6.62 7.75 4.08
C ALA A 102 -6.92 8.14 2.63
N GLY A 103 -6.80 9.44 2.36
CA GLY A 103 -7.25 10.09 1.12
C GLY A 103 -6.12 10.61 0.24
N GLU A 104 -4.88 10.20 0.49
CA GLU A 104 -3.78 10.42 -0.43
C GLU A 104 -3.89 9.52 -1.68
N ASP A 105 -3.24 9.95 -2.76
CA ASP A 105 -3.20 9.20 -4.01
C ASP A 105 -2.60 7.80 -3.80
N VAL A 106 -3.21 6.79 -4.42
CA VAL A 106 -2.70 5.42 -4.44
C VAL A 106 -2.02 5.10 -5.77
N ALA A 107 -1.03 4.19 -5.72
CA ALA A 107 -0.30 3.80 -6.92
C ALA A 107 -1.15 2.95 -7.89
N ILE A 108 -0.84 3.08 -9.18
CA ILE A 108 -1.30 2.17 -10.22
C ILE A 108 -0.06 1.59 -10.90
N TYR A 109 0.06 0.27 -10.92
CA TYR A 109 1.06 -0.46 -11.69
C TYR A 109 0.36 -1.20 -12.82
N ALA A 110 0.92 -1.15 -14.03
CA ALA A 110 0.33 -1.81 -15.17
C ALA A 110 1.36 -2.44 -16.11
N GLY A 111 0.96 -3.52 -16.77
CA GLY A 111 1.73 -4.18 -17.83
C GLY A 111 0.81 -4.85 -18.86
N GLY A 112 1.28 -4.98 -20.09
CA GLY A 112 0.51 -5.53 -21.22
C GLY A 112 -0.20 -4.48 -22.08
N PRO A 113 -1.15 -4.87 -22.94
CA PRO A 113 -1.78 -3.97 -23.92
C PRO A 113 -2.52 -2.81 -23.25
N GLY A 114 -2.23 -1.58 -23.68
CA GLY A 114 -2.86 -0.38 -23.14
C GLY A 114 -2.28 0.12 -21.80
N ALA A 115 -1.30 -0.57 -21.21
CA ALA A 115 -0.67 -0.14 -19.96
C ALA A 115 -0.04 1.27 -20.03
N SER A 116 0.43 1.69 -21.21
CA SER A 116 0.96 3.04 -21.43
C SER A 116 -0.06 4.17 -21.26
N LEU A 117 -1.36 3.86 -21.23
CA LEU A 117 -2.43 4.81 -20.92
C LEU A 117 -2.50 5.14 -19.42
N LEU A 118 -1.93 4.30 -18.55
CA LEU A 118 -1.85 4.52 -17.10
C LEU A 118 -0.53 5.23 -16.81
N HIS A 119 -0.58 6.56 -16.78
CA HIS A 119 0.59 7.41 -16.56
C HIS A 119 0.21 8.71 -15.85
N GLY A 120 1.19 9.33 -15.17
CA GLY A 120 0.98 10.58 -14.45
C GLY A 120 0.01 10.42 -13.28
N VAL A 121 -0.79 11.45 -13.02
CA VAL A 121 -1.86 11.46 -12.02
C VAL A 121 -3.20 11.37 -12.74
N GLN A 122 -4.06 10.45 -12.30
CA GLN A 122 -5.34 10.17 -12.95
C GLN A 122 -6.42 9.96 -11.90
N GLU A 123 -7.63 10.41 -12.22
CA GLU A 123 -8.82 10.09 -11.45
C GLU A 123 -9.08 8.58 -11.44
N GLN A 124 -9.44 8.02 -10.29
CA GLN A 124 -9.59 6.57 -10.12
C GLN A 124 -10.60 5.95 -11.11
N ASN A 125 -11.66 6.68 -11.47
CA ASN A 125 -12.67 6.18 -12.42
C ASN A 125 -12.12 6.02 -13.85
N VAL A 126 -10.99 6.64 -14.20
CA VAL A 126 -10.33 6.50 -15.52
C VAL A 126 -9.83 5.07 -15.74
N ILE A 127 -9.50 4.34 -14.68
CA ILE A 127 -9.02 2.95 -14.76
C ILE A 127 -10.02 2.08 -15.54
N TYR A 128 -11.32 2.22 -15.26
CA TYR A 128 -12.37 1.51 -15.98
C TYR A 128 -12.34 1.80 -17.49
N HIS A 129 -12.22 3.08 -17.86
CA HIS A 129 -12.21 3.49 -19.26
C HIS A 129 -11.00 2.95 -20.01
N ILE A 130 -9.85 2.88 -19.35
CA ILE A 130 -8.63 2.29 -19.92
C ILE A 130 -8.79 0.78 -20.11
N ILE A 131 -9.38 0.07 -19.14
CA ILE A 131 -9.67 -1.36 -19.27
C ILE A 131 -10.62 -1.60 -20.45
N ALA A 132 -11.70 -0.83 -20.55
CA ALA A 132 -12.66 -0.95 -21.64
C ALA A 132 -12.02 -0.67 -23.02
N GLU A 133 -11.10 0.28 -23.09
CA GLU A 133 -10.36 0.59 -24.32
C GLU A 133 -9.37 -0.52 -24.69
N ALA A 134 -8.66 -1.10 -23.71
CA ALA A 134 -7.73 -2.20 -23.95
C ALA A 134 -8.44 -3.45 -24.47
N LEU A 135 -9.62 -3.78 -23.94
CA LEU A 135 -10.43 -4.92 -24.39
C LEU A 135 -10.92 -4.81 -25.83
N LYS A 136 -11.18 -3.59 -26.32
CA LYS A 136 -11.52 -3.37 -27.74
C LYS A 136 -10.32 -3.66 -28.64
N LYS A 137 -9.11 -3.31 -28.20
CA LYS A 137 -7.87 -3.48 -28.98
C LYS A 137 -7.43 -4.94 -29.10
N THR A 138 -7.80 -5.81 -28.16
CA THR A 138 -7.48 -7.25 -28.18
C THR A 138 -8.53 -8.11 -28.91
N GLY A 139 -9.47 -7.49 -29.63
CA GLY A 139 -10.45 -8.20 -30.47
C GLY A 139 -11.52 -9.00 -29.70
N HIS A 140 -11.60 -8.86 -28.38
CA HIS A 140 -12.52 -9.64 -27.54
C HIS A 140 -13.95 -9.06 -27.45
N VAL A 141 -14.26 -8.02 -28.23
CA VAL A 141 -15.61 -7.49 -28.39
C VAL A 141 -16.01 -7.58 -29.86
N GLU A 142 -16.20 -8.80 -30.37
CA GLU A 142 -17.08 -8.99 -31.52
C GLU A 142 -18.53 -8.88 -31.02
N HIS A 143 -19.13 -7.72 -31.25
CA HIS A 143 -20.57 -7.60 -31.21
C HIS A 143 -21.12 -8.41 -32.40
N SER A 144 -21.64 -9.61 -32.13
CA SER A 144 -22.39 -10.42 -33.09
C SER A 144 -23.74 -9.73 -33.40
N GLY A 145 -23.67 -8.69 -34.22
CA GLY A 145 -24.80 -7.99 -34.81
C GLY A 145 -25.06 -8.45 -36.23
N GLU A 146 -25.26 -9.75 -36.47
CA GLU A 146 -25.82 -10.23 -37.73
C GLU A 146 -27.36 -10.18 -37.66
N HIS A 147 -27.92 -9.02 -38.02
CA HIS A 147 -29.27 -8.99 -38.55
C HIS A 147 -29.21 -9.37 -40.04
N GLY A 148 -29.44 -10.66 -40.29
CA GLY A 148 -29.62 -11.20 -41.63
C GLY A 148 -30.72 -10.46 -42.38
N LYS A 149 -30.33 -9.74 -43.45
CA LYS A 149 -31.25 -9.33 -44.51
C LYS A 149 -31.71 -10.57 -45.27
N GLY A 150 -32.88 -11.09 -44.91
CA GLY A 150 -33.63 -12.02 -45.73
C GLY A 150 -34.14 -11.31 -46.99
N ARG A 151 -33.52 -11.60 -48.13
CA ARG A 151 -34.12 -11.42 -49.46
C ARG A 151 -35.22 -12.46 -49.64
N ARG A 152 -36.48 -12.02 -49.80
CA ARG A 152 -37.37 -12.35 -50.92
C ARG A 152 -38.35 -11.21 -51.11
#